data_AF-A0A919SEQ1-F1
#
_entry.id   AF-A0A919SEQ1-F1
#
_cell.length_a   1.000
_cell.length_b   1.000
_cell.length_c   1.000
_cell.angle_alpha   90.00
_cell.angle_beta   90.00
_cell.angle_gamma   90.00
#
_symmetry.space_group_name_H-M   'P 1'
#
loop_
_entity.id
_entity.type
_entity.pdbx_description
1 polymer ?
#
loop_
_entity_poly.entity_id
_entity_poly.type
_entity_poly.pdbx_seq_one_letter_code
_entity_poly.pdbx_strand_id
1 'polypeptide(L)' 'MWRTQRVRQGDVVVARFRGRPGLLVVKRVVRAQDGGWWVQGDNEFVTDDSRAYGVADVIGRVVFRYWPKPGKLG' A
#
# COMPACT_ATOMS: atom_id res chain seq x y z
N MET A 1 17.44 -0.69 7.16
CA MET A 1 16.47 -1.77 7.46
C MET A 1 15.13 -1.10 7.83
N TRP A 2 14.21 -0.97 6.86
CA TRP A 2 12.96 -0.24 7.09
C TRP A 2 12.04 -1.11 7.96
N ARG A 3 11.75 -0.61 9.16
CA ARG A 3 11.04 -1.31 10.22
C ARG A 3 9.53 -1.28 9.97
N THR A 4 9.04 -2.16 9.10
CA THR A 4 7.61 -2.39 8.78
C THR A 4 6.77 -2.97 9.94
N GLN A 5 7.22 -2.83 11.19
CA GLN A 5 6.77 -3.61 12.35
C GLN A 5 5.31 -3.44 12.78
N ARG A 6 4.45 -2.70 12.07
CA ARG A 6 3.03 -2.61 12.40
C ARG A 6 2.09 -2.47 11.20
N VAL A 7 2.50 -2.92 10.01
CA VAL A 7 1.57 -3.00 8.87
C VAL A 7 0.65 -4.21 9.05
N ARG A 8 -0.65 -4.01 8.89
CA ARG A 8 -1.71 -5.03 9.01
C ARG A 8 -2.59 -5.02 7.76
N GLN A 9 -3.33 -6.11 7.56
CA GLN A 9 -4.43 -6.12 6.61
C GLN A 9 -5.39 -4.96 6.88
N GLY A 10 -5.82 -4.27 5.83
CA GLY A 10 -6.67 -3.09 5.91
C GLY A 10 -5.92 -1.77 6.05
N ASP A 11 -4.64 -1.77 6.43
CA ASP A 11 -3.87 -0.51 6.51
C ASP A 11 -3.69 0.11 5.12
N VAL A 12 -3.77 1.44 5.06
CA VAL A 12 -3.35 2.18 3.87
C VAL A 12 -1.86 2.47 3.98
N VAL A 13 -1.11 2.13 2.94
CA VAL A 13 0.36 2.19 2.93
C VAL A 13 0.86 2.96 1.73
N VAL A 14 2.00 3.62 1.92
CA VAL A 14 2.87 4.04 0.83
C VAL A 14 3.82 2.88 0.55
N ALA A 15 3.78 2.36 -0.66
CA ALA A 15 4.57 1.22 -1.07
C ALA A 15 5.22 1.44 -2.43
N ARG A 16 6.18 0.58 -2.75
CA ARG A 16 6.88 0.54 -4.03
C ARG A 16 6.77 -0.87 -4.59
N PHE A 17 6.33 -0.99 -5.84
CA PHE A 17 6.30 -2.29 -6.52
C PHE A 17 7.71 -2.71 -6.92
N ARG A 18 8.05 -3.97 -6.69
CA ARG A 18 9.34 -4.53 -7.12
C ARG A 18 9.50 -4.51 -8.64
N GLY A 19 8.41 -4.72 -9.38
CA GLY A 19 8.40 -4.63 -10.85
C GLY A 19 8.53 -3.21 -11.41
N ARG A 20 8.38 -2.16 -10.57
CA ARG A 20 8.47 -0.76 -11.00
C ARG A 20 9.01 0.14 -9.87
N PRO A 21 10.32 0.05 -9.55
CA PRO A 21 10.89 0.66 -8.35
C PRO A 21 10.86 2.20 -8.35
N GLY A 22 10.65 2.85 -9.49
CA GLY A 22 10.52 4.30 -9.58
C GLY A 22 9.18 4.86 -9.09
N LEU A 23 8.17 4.01 -8.92
CA LEU A 23 6.80 4.45 -8.63
C LEU A 23 6.45 4.26 -7.15
N LEU A 24 5.99 5.34 -6.52
CA LEU A 24 5.37 5.31 -5.20
C LEU A 24 3.86 5.24 -5.36
N VAL A 25 3.25 4.28 -4.69
CA VAL A 25 1.80 4.07 -4.72
C VAL A 25 1.21 4.14 -3.32
N VAL A 26 0.00 4.68 -3.23
CA VAL A 26 -0.83 4.61 -2.03
C VAL A 26 -1.91 3.58 -2.26
N LYS A 27 -1.89 2.50 -1.50
CA LYS A 27 -2.79 1.35 -1.67
C LYS A 27 -3.15 0.76 -0.32
N ARG A 28 -4.22 -0.03 -0.27
CA ARG A 28 -4.64 -0.75 0.94
C ARG A 28 -4.05 -2.14 0.97
N VAL A 29 -3.57 -2.54 2.13
CA VAL A 29 -3.01 -3.88 2.35
C VAL A 29 -4.12 -4.91 2.39
N VAL A 30 -3.99 -5.95 1.57
CA VAL A 30 -4.93 -7.09 1.53
C VAL A 30 -4.34 -8.28 2.29
N ARG A 31 -3.08 -8.62 2.07
CA ARG A 31 -2.40 -9.74 2.74
C ARG A 31 -0.88 -9.65 2.61
N ALA A 32 -0.15 -10.31 3.51
CA ALA A 32 1.28 -10.53 3.33
C ALA A 32 1.51 -11.61 2.26
N GLN A 33 2.50 -11.40 1.40
CA GLN A 33 2.86 -12.36 0.33
C GLN A 33 4.33 -12.17 -0.06
N ASP A 34 5.07 -13.28 -0.25
CA ASP A 34 6.46 -13.31 -0.75
C ASP A 34 7.43 -12.32 -0.08
N GLY A 35 7.32 -12.18 1.25
CA GLY A 35 8.15 -11.27 2.05
C GLY A 35 7.82 -9.78 1.90
N GLY A 36 6.72 -9.45 1.23
CA GLY A 36 6.17 -8.10 1.13
C GLY A 36 4.65 -8.10 1.33
N TRP A 37 3.97 -7.13 0.72
CA TRP A 37 2.53 -6.98 0.86
C TRP A 37 1.82 -6.97 -0.49
N TRP A 38 0.74 -7.75 -0.56
CA TRP A 38 -0.25 -7.63 -1.61
C TRP A 38 -1.16 -6.46 -1.27
N VAL A 39 -1.11 -5.44 -2.11
CA VAL A 39 -1.86 -4.19 -1.98
C VAL A 39 -2.83 -3.97 -3.14
N GLN A 40 -4.00 -3.43 -2.85
CA GLN A 40 -5.05 -3.16 -3.83
C GLN A 40 -5.54 -1.71 -3.68
N GLY A 41 -5.88 -1.07 -4.79
CA GLY A 41 -6.44 0.27 -4.78
C GLY A 41 -7.90 0.24 -4.35
N ASP A 42 -8.28 1.16 -3.46
CA ASP A 42 -9.68 1.43 -3.13
C ASP A 42 -10.42 2.17 -4.26
N ASN A 43 -9.73 2.52 -5.35
CA ASN A 43 -10.30 3.22 -6.49
C ASN A 43 -10.24 2.33 -7.74
N GLU A 44 -11.40 1.83 -8.16
CA GLU A 44 -11.57 0.93 -9.32
C GLU A 44 -11.07 1.55 -10.63
N PHE A 45 -10.93 2.88 -10.69
CA PHE A 45 -10.46 3.62 -11.86
C PHE A 45 -8.92 3.65 -12.02
N VAL A 46 -8.15 3.15 -11.05
CA VAL A 46 -6.68 3.13 -11.12
C VAL A 46 -6.18 1.70 -11.16
N THR A 47 -5.87 1.21 -12.37
CA THR A 47 -5.42 -0.17 -12.70
C THR A 47 -4.01 -0.52 -12.19
N ASP A 48 -3.44 0.28 -11.29
CA ASP A 48 -2.06 0.15 -10.82
C ASP A 48 -1.97 -0.62 -9.49
N ASP A 49 -2.45 -1.87 -9.48
CA ASP A 49 -2.55 -2.73 -8.28
C ASP A 49 -1.57 -3.91 -8.33
N SER A 50 -1.45 -4.66 -7.23
CA SER A 50 -0.58 -5.86 -7.16
C SER A 50 -0.91 -6.94 -8.20
N ARG A 51 -2.11 -6.91 -8.78
CA ARG A 51 -2.49 -7.76 -9.92
C ARG A 51 -1.64 -7.50 -11.17
N ALA A 52 -1.15 -6.28 -11.35
CA ALA A 52 -0.37 -5.86 -12.51
C ALA A 52 1.15 -5.85 -12.25
N TYR A 53 1.60 -5.59 -11.01
CA TYR A 53 3.03 -5.41 -10.70
C TYR A 53 3.58 -6.33 -9.60
N GLY A 54 2.76 -7.25 -9.10
CA GLY A 54 3.13 -8.19 -8.05
C GLY A 54 3.24 -7.54 -6.67
N VAL A 55 4.03 -8.16 -5.81
CA VAL A 55 4.19 -7.78 -4.40
C VAL A 55 4.88 -6.41 -4.26
N ALA A 56 4.39 -5.60 -3.32
CA ALA A 56 4.96 -4.30 -2.99
C ALA A 56 5.75 -4.33 -1.67
N ASP A 57 6.85 -3.58 -1.66
CA ASP A 57 7.61 -3.29 -0.44
C ASP A 57 7.05 -2.02 0.20
N VAL A 58 6.65 -2.12 1.47
CA VAL A 58 6.06 -1.01 2.21
C VAL A 58 7.14 -0.09 2.74
N ILE A 59 6.98 1.21 2.45
CA ILE A 59 7.86 2.27 2.96
C ILE A 59 7.30 2.84 4.25
N GLY A 60 5.98 3.00 4.34
CA GLY A 60 5.33 3.53 5.53
C GLY A 60 3.82 3.38 5.50
N ARG A 61 3.19 3.57 6.66
CA ARG A 61 1.73 3.55 6.82
C ARG A 61 1.17 4.96 6.75
N VAL A 62 0.06 5.13 6.04
CA VAL A 62 -0.72 6.37 6.01
C VAL A 62 -1.64 6.38 7.24
N VAL A 63 -1.49 7.40 8.09
CA VAL A 63 -2.24 7.51 9.35
C VAL A 63 -3.39 8.51 9.30
N PHE A 64 -3.45 9.35 8.27
CA PHE A 64 -4.43 10.41 8.14
C PHE A 64 -4.79 10.63 6.68
N ARG A 65 -6.09 10.81 6.42
CA ARG A 65 -6.62 11.29 5.14
C ARG A 65 -7.03 12.74 5.32
N TYR A 66 -6.58 13.61 4.42
CA TYR A 66 -6.92 15.04 4.46
C TYR A 66 -8.24 15.36 3.75
N TRP A 67 -8.59 14.65 2.68
CA TRP A 67 -9.81 14.84 1.88
C TRP A 67 -10.20 13.50 1.21
N PRO A 68 -11.47 13.19 0.84
CA PRO A 68 -12.72 13.96 0.97
C PRO A 68 -13.37 13.93 2.35
N LYS A 69 -13.06 12.95 3.19
CA LYS A 69 -13.52 12.94 4.59
C LYS A 69 -12.27 12.94 5.48
N PRO A 70 -11.86 14.12 5.98
CA PRO A 70 -10.67 14.24 6.81
C PRO A 70 -10.79 13.34 8.05
N GLY A 71 -9.74 12.63 8.41
CA GLY A 71 -9.78 11.72 9.55
C GLY A 71 -8.60 10.77 9.62
N LYS A 72 -8.41 10.15 10.78
CA LYS A 72 -7.39 9.10 10.96
C LYS A 72 -7.78 7.85 10.16
N LEU A 73 -6.80 7.22 9.53
CA LEU A 73 -6.94 5.93 8.89
C LEU A 73 -6.49 4.86 9.90
N GLY A 74 -7.38 3.93 10.22
CA GLY A 74 -7.20 2.87 11.20
C GLY A 74 -7.90 1.59 10.74
#